data_AF-A0A835IBF6-F1
#
_entry.id   AF-A0A835IBF6-F1
#
_cell.length_a   1.000
_cell.length_b   1.000
_cell.length_c   1.000
_cell.angle_alpha   90.00
_cell.angle_beta   90.00
_cell.angle_gamma   90.00
#
_symmetry.space_group_name_H-M   'P 1'
#
loop_
_entity.id
_entity.type
_entity.pdbx_description
1 polymer ?
#
loop_
_entity_poly.entity_id
_entity_poly.type
_entity_poly.pdbx_seq_one_letter_code
_entity_poly.pdbx_strand_id
1 'polypeptide(L)'
;MMAEQPLNAKFVVEELEVGLRVPLKRDEIIAIDREVICDVVKELMESENGKTIREKAEALGKLARQVVHAKGGSSYEKLNDLIQCLCKPKDTKGNGP
;
A
#
# COMPACT_ATOMS: atom_id res chain seq x y z
N MET A 1 20.11 8.64 -0.47
CA MET A 1 19.02 8.58 0.53
C MET A 1 17.96 7.65 -0.04
N MET A 2 17.86 6.41 0.45
CA MET A 2 16.67 5.60 0.09
C MET A 2 15.50 6.13 0.90
N ALA A 3 14.39 6.43 0.23
CA ALA A 3 13.11 6.74 0.88
C ALA A 3 12.57 5.49 1.60
N GLU A 4 11.28 5.42 1.87
CA GLU A 4 10.67 4.29 2.58
C GLU A 4 10.58 2.98 1.76
N GLN A 5 11.18 2.89 0.57
CA GLN A 5 11.07 1.71 -0.32
C GLN A 5 11.46 0.38 0.34
N PRO A 6 12.57 0.27 1.11
CA PRO A 6 12.89 -0.98 1.81
C PRO A 6 11.79 -1.42 2.78
N LEU A 7 11.17 -0.45 3.47
CA LEU A 7 10.07 -0.66 4.40
C LEU A 7 8.78 -1.03 3.65
N ASN A 8 8.42 -0.30 2.59
CA ASN A 8 7.24 -0.58 1.77
C ASN A 8 7.32 -1.97 1.14
N ALA A 9 8.49 -2.36 0.64
CA ALA A 9 8.66 -3.68 0.07
C ALA A 9 8.63 -4.78 1.15
N LYS A 10 9.03 -4.49 2.40
CA LYS A 10 8.81 -5.41 3.53
C LYS A 10 7.32 -5.54 3.82
N PHE A 11 6.60 -4.41 3.90
CA PHE A 11 5.17 -4.38 4.15
C PHE A 11 4.36 -5.13 3.08
N VAL A 12 4.65 -4.91 1.80
CA VAL A 12 3.96 -5.60 0.68
C VAL A 12 4.16 -7.11 0.71
N VAL A 13 5.36 -7.58 1.04
CA VAL A 13 5.74 -9.00 0.96
C VAL A 13 5.41 -9.75 2.24
N GLU A 14 5.71 -9.18 3.40
CA GLU A 14 5.62 -9.86 4.70
C GLU A 14 4.30 -9.57 5.44
N GLU A 15 3.75 -8.35 5.33
CA GLU A 15 2.55 -7.97 6.10
C GLU A 15 1.27 -8.14 5.27
N LEU A 16 1.28 -7.66 4.02
CA LEU A 16 0.14 -7.77 3.11
C LEU A 16 0.14 -9.10 2.34
N GLU A 17 1.31 -9.71 2.14
CA GLU A 17 1.48 -10.94 1.35
C GLU A 17 0.90 -10.83 -0.07
N VAL A 18 1.00 -9.63 -0.68
CA VAL A 18 0.47 -9.31 -2.02
C VAL A 18 1.57 -9.11 -3.07
N GLY A 19 2.81 -9.52 -2.77
CA GLY A 19 3.91 -9.41 -3.72
C GLY A 19 5.05 -10.37 -3.42
N LEU A 20 5.91 -10.55 -4.42
CA LEU A 20 7.16 -11.31 -4.31
C LEU A 20 8.36 -10.37 -4.26
N ARG A 21 9.35 -10.75 -3.45
CA ARG A 21 10.63 -10.02 -3.38
C ARG A 21 11.60 -10.58 -4.40
N VAL A 22 12.16 -9.70 -5.23
CA VAL A 22 13.33 -10.05 -6.04
C VAL A 22 14.55 -10.17 -5.12
N PRO A 23 15.26 -11.31 -5.11
CA PRO A 23 16.42 -11.47 -4.24
C PRO A 23 17.55 -10.53 -4.69
N LEU A 24 18.01 -9.70 -3.76
CA LEU A 24 19.18 -8.83 -3.96
C LEU A 24 20.40 -9.51 -3.35
N LYS A 25 21.49 -9.60 -4.11
CA LYS A 25 22.82 -9.90 -3.54
C LYS A 25 23.29 -8.65 -2.81
N ARG A 26 23.59 -8.78 -1.51
CA ARG A 26 23.58 -7.65 -0.55
C ARG A 26 24.67 -6.59 -0.72
N ASP A 27 25.67 -6.77 -1.58
CA ASP A 27 26.93 -6.06 -1.34
C ASP A 27 27.42 -5.06 -2.39
N GLU A 28 26.86 -4.93 -3.60
CA GLU A 28 27.27 -3.86 -4.53
C GLU A 28 26.10 -3.39 -5.40
N ILE A 29 26.30 -2.32 -6.19
CA ILE A 29 25.39 -1.92 -7.29
C ILE A 29 25.44 -3.04 -8.35
N ILE A 30 24.84 -4.18 -8.04
CA ILE A 30 24.87 -5.38 -8.87
C ILE A 30 23.60 -5.32 -9.70
N ALA A 31 23.81 -5.15 -11.01
CA ALA A 31 22.74 -5.38 -11.97
C ALA A 31 22.10 -6.75 -11.67
N ILE A 32 20.78 -6.78 -11.53
CA ILE A 32 20.07 -8.04 -11.30
C ILE A 32 20.12 -8.84 -12.60
N ASP A 33 20.65 -10.05 -12.54
CA ASP A 33 20.71 -10.96 -13.68
C ASP A 33 19.30 -11.18 -14.25
N ARG A 34 19.17 -11.19 -15.58
CA ARG A 34 17.87 -11.36 -16.26
C ARG A 34 17.21 -12.68 -15.85
N GLU A 35 17.99 -13.72 -15.58
CA GLU A 35 17.52 -15.02 -15.14
C GLU A 35 16.75 -14.92 -13.81
N VAL A 36 17.27 -14.15 -12.84
CA VAL A 36 16.61 -13.91 -11.55
C VAL A 36 15.27 -13.21 -11.76
N ILE A 37 15.22 -12.23 -12.67
CA ILE A 37 13.96 -11.53 -13.00
C ILE A 37 12.98 -12.50 -13.65
N CYS A 38 13.42 -13.29 -14.64
CA CYS A 38 12.59 -14.28 -15.33
C CYS A 38 11.98 -15.29 -14.36
N ASP A 39 12.75 -15.78 -13.41
CA ASP A 39 12.29 -16.79 -12.44
C ASP A 39 11.23 -16.21 -11.49
N VAL A 40 11.43 -15.00 -10.97
CA VAL A 40 10.44 -14.34 -10.11
C VAL A 40 9.17 -14.00 -10.89
N VAL A 41 9.28 -13.58 -12.15
CA VAL A 41 8.12 -13.32 -13.01
C VAL A 41 7.34 -14.60 -13.27
N LYS A 42 8.02 -15.71 -13.62
CA LYS A 42 7.37 -17.01 -13.82
C LYS A 42 6.69 -17.48 -12.54
N GLU A 43 7.35 -17.37 -11.40
CA GLU A 43 6.75 -17.70 -10.10
C GLU A 43 5.48 -16.88 -9.83
N LEU A 44 5.50 -15.56 -10.06
CA LEU A 44 4.33 -14.71 -9.88
C LEU A 44 3.17 -15.04 -10.84
N MET A 45 3.50 -15.44 -12.07
CA MET A 45 2.52 -15.58 -13.14
C MET A 45 1.94 -16.99 -13.25
N GLU A 46 2.76 -18.02 -13.04
CA GLU A 46 2.47 -19.40 -13.41
C GLU A 46 2.35 -20.36 -12.21
N SER A 47 2.81 -19.96 -11.01
CA SER A 47 2.78 -20.83 -9.82
C SER A 47 1.46 -20.71 -9.03
N GLU A 48 1.14 -21.74 -8.23
CA GLU A 48 0.02 -21.70 -7.29
C GLU A 48 0.22 -20.63 -6.20
N ASN A 49 1.46 -20.36 -5.81
CA ASN A 49 1.79 -19.28 -4.90
C ASN A 49 1.53 -17.91 -5.56
N GLY A 50 1.94 -17.73 -6.83
CA GLY A 50 1.61 -16.54 -7.62
C GLY A 50 0.10 -16.30 -7.76
N LYS A 51 -0.67 -17.36 -7.97
CA LYS A 51 -2.15 -17.31 -7.96
C LYS A 51 -2.70 -16.85 -6.61
N THR A 52 -2.22 -17.41 -5.52
CA THR A 52 -2.61 -17.01 -4.15
C THR A 52 -2.31 -15.53 -3.89
N ILE A 53 -1.13 -15.07 -4.31
CA ILE A 53 -0.72 -13.65 -4.21
C ILE A 53 -1.68 -12.75 -4.98
N ARG A 54 -2.05 -13.13 -6.22
CA ARG A 54 -3.01 -12.37 -7.04
C ARG A 54 -4.39 -12.29 -6.39
N GLU A 55 -4.90 -13.40 -5.85
CA GLU A 55 -6.18 -13.44 -5.15
C GLU A 55 -6.19 -12.52 -3.92
N LYS A 56 -5.11 -12.52 -3.12
CA LYS A 56 -4.94 -11.59 -1.99
C LYS A 56 -4.89 -10.14 -2.45
N ALA A 57 -4.14 -9.84 -3.50
CA ALA A 57 -4.04 -8.49 -4.06
C ALA A 57 -5.40 -7.97 -4.56
N GLU A 58 -6.18 -8.83 -5.23
CA GLU A 58 -7.53 -8.50 -5.68
C GLU A 58 -8.50 -8.24 -4.52
N ALA A 59 -8.46 -9.09 -3.49
CA ALA A 59 -9.27 -8.94 -2.29
C ALA A 59 -8.94 -7.63 -1.55
N LEU A 60 -7.65 -7.35 -1.36
CA LEU A 60 -7.18 -6.09 -0.77
C LEU A 60 -7.64 -4.89 -1.60
N GLY A 61 -7.52 -4.96 -2.93
CA GLY A 61 -8.00 -3.91 -3.82
C GLY A 61 -9.52 -3.68 -3.76
N LYS A 62 -10.32 -4.74 -3.63
CA LYS A 62 -11.77 -4.63 -3.43
C LYS A 62 -12.09 -3.94 -2.10
N LEU A 63 -11.43 -4.35 -1.01
CA LEU A 63 -11.61 -3.75 0.31
C LEU A 63 -11.22 -2.26 0.31
N ALA A 64 -10.07 -1.92 -0.28
CA ALA A 64 -9.60 -0.55 -0.39
C ALA A 64 -10.60 0.35 -1.14
N ARG A 65 -11.17 -0.13 -2.25
CA ARG A 65 -12.24 0.59 -2.96
C ARG A 65 -13.50 0.75 -2.11
N GLN A 66 -13.91 -0.29 -1.40
CA GLN A 66 -15.11 -0.25 -0.55
C GLN A 66 -14.98 0.80 0.56
N VAL A 67 -13.87 0.81 1.30
CA VAL A 67 -13.69 1.75 2.43
C VAL A 67 -13.57 3.22 2.01
N VAL A 68 -13.21 3.48 0.75
CA VAL A 68 -13.11 4.82 0.16
C VAL A 68 -14.44 5.29 -0.43
N HIS A 69 -15.19 4.43 -1.13
CA HIS A 69 -16.36 4.86 -1.89
C HIS A 69 -17.70 4.65 -1.17
N ALA A 70 -17.80 3.66 -0.29
CA ALA A 70 -19.06 3.36 0.37
C ALA A 70 -19.32 4.35 1.52
N LYS A 71 -20.57 4.82 1.64
CA LYS A 71 -21.03 5.52 2.84
C LYS A 71 -20.88 4.59 4.05
N GLY A 72 -20.30 5.09 5.15
CA GLY A 72 -19.89 4.26 6.29
C GLY A 72 -18.52 3.59 6.13
N GLY A 73 -17.85 3.74 4.98
CA GLY A 73 -16.47 3.31 4.78
C GLY A 73 -15.50 4.15 5.62
N SER A 74 -14.49 3.53 6.22
CA SER A 74 -13.62 4.21 7.18
C SER A 74 -12.88 5.42 6.58
N SER A 75 -12.35 5.29 5.37
CA SER A 75 -11.68 6.40 4.69
C SER A 75 -12.67 7.49 4.23
N TYR A 76 -13.86 7.09 3.78
CA TYR A 76 -14.94 8.02 3.44
C TYR A 76 -15.31 8.89 4.66
N GLU A 77 -15.60 8.27 5.81
CA GLU A 77 -15.97 8.98 7.03
C GLU A 77 -14.82 9.85 7.55
N LYS A 78 -13.58 9.36 7.51
CA LYS A 78 -12.41 10.15 7.95
C LYS A 78 -12.16 11.38 7.08
N LEU A 79 -12.43 11.31 5.78
CA LEU A 79 -12.37 12.49 4.91
C LEU A 79 -13.47 13.48 5.25
N ASN A 80 -14.68 13.01 5.55
CA ASN A 80 -15.77 13.86 6.03
C ASN A 80 -15.42 14.54 7.37
N ASP A 81 -14.85 13.81 8.33
CA ASP A 81 -14.36 14.34 9.60
C ASP A 81 -13.33 15.46 9.37
N LEU A 82 -12.40 15.24 8.43
CA LEU A 82 -11.39 16.22 8.06
C LEU A 82 -12.02 17.49 7.47
N ILE A 83 -12.96 17.36 6.54
CA ILE A 83 -13.67 18.50 5.94
C ILE A 83 -14.41 19.27 7.03
N GLN A 84 -15.14 18.59 7.92
CA GLN A 84 -15.82 19.23 9.04
C GLN A 84 -14.83 19.98 9.94
N CYS A 85 -13.67 19.40 10.25
CA CYS A 85 -12.64 20.07 11.04
C CYS A 85 -12.13 21.35 10.37
N LEU A 86 -11.94 21.33 9.05
CA LEU A 86 -11.44 22.48 8.28
C LEU A 86 -12.51 23.56 8.06
N CYS A 87 -13.79 23.17 7.97
CA CYS A 87 -14.91 24.07 7.76
C CYS A 87 -15.50 24.64 9.05
N LYS A 88 -15.03 24.21 10.23
CA LYS A 88 -15.42 24.85 11.50
C LYS A 88 -15.03 26.33 11.46
N PRO A 89 -15.97 27.26 11.74
CA PRO A 89 -15.61 28.66 11.95
C PRO A 89 -14.50 28.73 13.00
N LYS A 90 -13.53 29.61 12.80
CA LYS A 90 -12.58 29.90 13.87
C LYS A 90 -13.39 30.31 15.09
N ASP A 91 -13.13 29.69 16.23
CA ASP A 91 -13.63 30.18 17.50
C ASP A 91 -13.19 31.63 17.63
N THR A 92 -14.11 32.57 17.38
CA THR A 92 -13.96 33.96 17.77
C THR A 92 -14.15 34.04 19.28
N LYS A 93 -13.23 33.43 20.04
CA LYS A 93 -13.12 33.70 21.45
C LYS A 93 -12.41 35.04 21.62
N GLY A 94 -13.23 36.04 21.93
CA GLY A 94 -12.83 37.22 22.68
C GLY A 94 -12.13 38.31 21.86
N ASN A 95 -12.87 39.37 21.57
CA ASN A 95 -12.59 40.64 22.22
C ASN A 95 -13.93 41.29 22.54
N GLY A 96 -14.38 41.08 23.78
CA GLY A 96 -15.26 42.03 24.46
C GLY A 96 -14.58 42.40 25.78
N PRO A 97 -14.98 43.50 26.44
CA PRO A 97 -15.85 44.59 25.98
C PRO A 97 -15.12 45.63 25.11
#